data_AF-A0A5B7BA46-F1
#
_entry.id   AF-A0A5B7BA46-F1
#
_cell.length_a   1.000
_cell.length_b   1.000
_cell.length_c   1.000
_cell.angle_alpha   90.00
_cell.angle_beta   90.00
_cell.angle_gamma   90.00
#
_symmetry.space_group_name_H-M   'P 1'
#
loop_
_entity.id
_entity.type
_entity.pdbx_description
1 polymer ?
#
loop_
_entity_poly.entity_id
_entity_poly.type
_entity_poly.pdbx_seq_one_letter_code
_entity_poly.pdbx_strand_id
1 'polypeptide(L)'
;MLGSLIKLVYFSRHEDRSANDRRKKSVKVRLDVSDGTSRSYPILGGRLHFVKFETTKINECLDFIYSKQLHRGGMDSFHWHSEVPNNENAVIKATGGGAYKFADLFKERLGVSIEKEDEMN
;
A
#
# COMPACT_ATOMS: atom_id res chain seq x y z
N MET A 1 3.77 22.92 24.68
CA MET A 1 2.71 22.22 23.92
C MET A 1 3.33 21.00 23.27
N LEU A 2 2.82 19.79 23.52
CA LEU A 2 3.26 18.60 22.78
C LEU A 2 2.80 18.73 21.32
N GLY A 3 3.73 18.66 20.37
CA GLY A 3 3.41 18.71 18.95
C GLY A 3 2.56 17.51 18.53
N SER A 4 1.60 17.73 17.62
CA SER A 4 0.84 16.66 16.98
C SER A 4 1.71 15.97 15.91
N LEU A 5 1.46 14.67 15.66
CA LEU A 5 2.16 13.87 14.68
C LEU A 5 1.22 13.36 13.59
N ILE A 6 1.67 13.38 12.35
CA ILE A 6 1.11 12.62 11.23
C ILE A 6 1.75 11.23 11.26
N LYS A 7 0.94 10.18 11.20
CA LYS A 7 1.40 8.78 11.13
C LYS A 7 0.99 8.22 9.77
N LEU A 8 1.96 7.89 8.93
CA LEU A 8 1.75 7.31 7.62
C LEU A 8 2.10 5.83 7.65
N VAL A 9 1.21 4.99 7.14
CA VAL A 9 1.43 3.56 6.96
C VAL A 9 1.27 3.23 5.48
N TYR A 10 2.24 2.54 4.88
CA TYR A 10 2.16 2.11 3.48
C TYR A 10 2.80 0.75 3.28
N PHE A 11 2.36 0.02 2.26
CA PHE A 11 2.88 -1.29 1.91
C PHE A 11 3.79 -1.20 0.69
N SER A 12 4.87 -1.98 0.67
CA SER A 12 5.74 -2.18 -0.49
C SER A 12 5.97 -3.67 -0.72
N ARG A 13 5.87 -4.16 -1.95
CA ARG A 13 6.25 -5.54 -2.29
C ARG A 13 7.77 -5.69 -2.36
N HIS A 14 8.26 -6.90 -2.11
CA HIS A 14 9.66 -7.25 -2.35
C HIS A 14 9.84 -7.52 -3.85
N GLU A 15 10.65 -6.73 -4.56
CA GLU A 15 10.90 -6.98 -5.99
C GLU A 15 11.84 -8.18 -6.25
N ASP A 16 12.50 -8.74 -5.22
CA ASP A 16 13.34 -9.94 -5.43
C ASP A 16 12.53 -11.23 -5.33
N ARG A 17 11.80 -11.54 -6.40
CA ARG A 17 11.71 -12.93 -6.89
C ARG A 17 11.29 -12.90 -8.35
N SER A 18 12.25 -12.57 -9.21
CA SER A 18 12.25 -13.06 -10.59
C SER A 18 11.83 -14.53 -10.55
N ALA A 19 10.75 -14.85 -11.24
CA ALA A 19 10.11 -16.15 -11.32
C ALA A 19 10.96 -17.15 -12.12
N ASN A 20 12.25 -17.27 -11.77
CA ASN A 20 13.19 -18.16 -12.44
C ASN A 20 13.84 -19.10 -11.43
N ASP A 21 13.04 -19.71 -10.54
CA ASP A 21 13.44 -20.97 -9.92
C ASP A 21 13.11 -22.12 -10.88
N ARG A 22 13.87 -22.20 -11.99
CA ARG A 22 13.92 -23.37 -12.89
C ARG A 22 14.71 -24.53 -12.26
N ARG A 23 14.63 -24.74 -10.94
CA ARG A 23 15.33 -25.84 -10.26
C ARG A 23 14.52 -26.28 -9.03
N LYS A 24 13.50 -27.13 -9.20
CA LYS A 24 13.68 -28.58 -9.02
C LYS A 24 12.48 -29.36 -9.60
N LYS A 25 12.68 -29.94 -10.77
CA LYS A 25 12.08 -31.25 -11.11
C LYS A 25 12.96 -32.33 -10.50
N SER A 26 12.47 -33.02 -9.47
CA SER A 26 12.91 -34.32 -8.90
C SER A 26 12.65 -34.22 -7.40
N VAL A 27 11.73 -34.95 -6.76
CA VAL A 27 11.49 -36.39 -6.84
C VAL A 27 10.04 -36.60 -6.39
N LYS A 28 9.19 -37.07 -7.31
CA LYS A 28 7.91 -37.68 -6.97
C LYS A 28 8.19 -39.09 -6.47
N VAL A 29 8.39 -39.27 -5.17
CA VAL A 29 8.28 -40.59 -4.53
C VAL A 29 7.41 -40.45 -3.29
N ARG A 30 6.12 -40.72 -3.52
CA ARG A 30 5.21 -41.48 -2.66
C ARG A 30 5.18 -41.10 -1.18
N LEU A 31 4.28 -40.18 -0.83
CA LEU A 31 3.37 -40.39 0.29
C LEU A 31 2.04 -39.71 -0.04
N ASP A 32 1.09 -40.58 -0.33
CA ASP A 32 -0.29 -40.34 -0.70
C ASP A 32 -1.10 -40.24 0.60
N VAL A 33 -1.47 -39.03 1.04
CA VAL A 33 -2.46 -38.82 2.10
C VAL A 33 -3.26 -37.53 1.85
N SER A 34 -4.49 -37.75 1.40
CA SER A 34 -5.72 -36.97 1.61
C SER A 34 -5.82 -35.54 1.04
N ASP A 35 -6.58 -35.49 -0.04
CA ASP A 35 -7.10 -34.38 -0.83
C ASP A 35 -7.83 -33.31 0.02
N GLY A 36 -7.11 -32.22 0.30
CA GLY A 36 -7.70 -30.95 0.72
C GLY A 36 -7.22 -29.91 -0.29
N THR A 37 -8.16 -29.28 -1.00
CA THR A 37 -7.89 -28.27 -2.04
C THR A 37 -6.98 -27.16 -1.51
N SER A 38 -5.67 -27.34 -1.66
CA SER A 38 -4.65 -26.33 -1.39
C SER A 38 -4.84 -25.24 -2.44
N ARG A 39 -5.72 -24.29 -2.15
CA ARG A 39 -5.76 -23.01 -2.84
C ARG A 39 -4.40 -22.35 -2.61
N SER A 40 -3.48 -22.53 -3.55
CA SER A 40 -2.18 -21.88 -3.53
C SER A 40 -2.39 -20.40 -3.84
N TYR A 41 -2.86 -19.64 -2.86
CA TYR A 41 -2.73 -18.19 -2.94
C TYR A 41 -1.22 -17.91 -2.93
N PRO A 42 -0.67 -17.23 -3.95
CA PRO A 42 0.69 -16.75 -3.82
C PRO A 42 0.70 -15.85 -2.58
N ILE A 43 1.45 -16.23 -1.55
CA ILE A 43 1.70 -15.35 -0.42
C ILE A 43 2.54 -14.23 -1.02
N LEU A 44 1.86 -13.17 -1.48
CA LEU A 44 2.46 -11.95 -1.97
C LEU A 44 3.12 -11.29 -0.76
N GLY A 45 4.37 -11.68 -0.50
CA GLY A 45 5.17 -11.12 0.57
C GLY A 45 5.42 -9.62 0.34
N GLY A 46 5.67 -8.90 1.43
CA GLY A 46 6.05 -7.49 1.36
C GLY A 46 6.30 -6.91 2.74
N ARG A 47 6.53 -5.60 2.77
CA ARG A 47 6.86 -4.83 3.97
C ARG A 47 5.81 -3.76 4.21
N LEU A 48 5.32 -3.71 5.43
CA LEU A 48 4.51 -2.60 5.92
C LEU A 48 5.45 -1.59 6.59
N HIS A 49 5.41 -0.36 6.12
CA HIS A 49 6.26 0.74 6.59
C HIS A 49 5.45 1.67 7.47
N PHE A 50 6.08 2.14 8.55
CA PHE A 50 5.51 3.12 9.47
C PHE A 50 6.43 4.33 9.51
N VAL A 51 5.89 5.50 9.16
CA VAL A 51 6.63 6.76 9.13
C VAL A 51 5.86 7.81 9.92
N LYS A 52 6.57 8.72 10.59
CA LYS A 52 5.97 9.80 11.38
C LYS A 52 6.56 11.13 10.97
N PHE A 53 5.71 12.16 10.92
CA PHE A 53 6.09 13.54 10.68
C PHE A 53 5.46 14.43 11.77
N GLU A 54 6.11 15.53 12.12
CA GLU A 54 5.44 16.56 12.90
C GLU A 54 4.35 17.22 12.04
N THR A 55 3.19 17.50 12.62
CA THR A 55 2.09 18.14 11.90
C THR A 55 2.46 19.53 11.38
N THR A 56 3.40 20.23 12.04
CA THR A 56 4.00 21.49 11.59
C THR A 56 4.81 21.34 10.29
N LYS A 57 5.29 20.13 9.99
CA LYS A 57 6.11 19.77 8.82
C LYS A 57 5.30 18.99 7.78
N ILE A 58 4.02 19.32 7.61
CA ILE A 58 3.13 18.58 6.69
C ILE A 58 3.65 18.51 5.25
N ASN A 59 4.37 19.53 4.78
CA ASN A 59 4.96 19.51 3.44
C ASN A 59 6.00 18.38 3.28
N GLU A 60 6.80 18.07 4.31
CA GLU A 60 7.74 16.94 4.28
C GLU A 60 7.00 15.60 4.12
N CYS A 61 5.81 15.47 4.72
CA CYS A 61 4.94 14.30 4.54
C CYS A 61 4.41 14.19 3.10
N LEU A 62 3.95 15.30 2.52
CA LEU A 62 3.45 15.34 1.14
C LEU A 62 4.56 15.02 0.14
N ASP A 63 5.75 15.61 0.32
CA ASP A 63 6.92 15.36 -0.51
C ASP A 63 7.38 13.90 -0.40
N PHE A 64 7.30 13.30 0.79
CA PHE A 64 7.57 11.89 0.98
C PHE A 64 6.60 11.01 0.17
N ILE A 65 5.29 11.25 0.27
CA ILE A 65 4.25 10.53 -0.48
C ILE A 65 4.47 10.69 -1.99
N TYR A 66 4.83 11.89 -2.44
CA TYR A 66 5.12 12.18 -3.84
C TYR A 66 6.35 11.41 -4.33
N SER A 67 7.47 11.49 -3.61
CA SER A 67 8.74 10.86 -3.97
C SER A 67 8.66 9.33 -4.04
N LYS A 68 7.82 8.73 -3.20
CA LYS A 68 7.54 7.29 -3.19
C LYS A 68 6.44 6.88 -4.17
N GLN A 69 5.86 7.83 -4.91
CA GLN A 69 4.75 7.63 -5.85
C GLN A 69 3.53 6.95 -5.22
N LEU A 70 3.34 7.09 -3.90
CA LEU A 70 2.24 6.42 -3.17
C LEU A 70 0.86 6.99 -3.53
N HIS A 71 0.82 8.17 -4.13
CA HIS A 71 -0.39 8.85 -4.61
C HIS A 71 -0.89 8.34 -5.98
N ARG A 72 -0.14 7.44 -6.64
CA ARG A 72 -0.46 7.02 -8.03
C ARG A 72 -1.30 5.74 -8.14
N GLY A 73 -1.75 5.17 -7.02
CA GLY A 73 -2.27 3.80 -7.02
C GLY A 73 -1.13 2.80 -7.29
N GLY A 74 -1.16 1.62 -6.68
CA GLY A 74 -0.04 0.68 -6.72
C GLY A 74 0.49 0.40 -8.14
N MET A 75 1.81 0.49 -8.33
CA MET A 75 2.52 0.18 -9.58
C MET A 75 2.50 -1.34 -9.91
N ASP A 76 1.76 -2.12 -9.13
CA ASP A 76 1.56 -3.56 -9.22
C ASP A 76 0.20 -3.97 -9.82
N SER A 77 -0.52 -3.06 -10.48
CA SER A 77 -1.64 -3.40 -11.38
C SER A 77 -1.21 -4.06 -12.70
N PHE A 78 -0.10 -4.81 -12.71
CA PHE A 78 0.22 -5.76 -13.79
C PHE A 78 -0.65 -7.03 -13.72
N HIS A 79 -1.94 -6.93 -13.38
CA HIS A 79 -2.97 -7.95 -13.65
C HIS A 79 -4.34 -7.48 -13.13
N TRP A 80 -4.92 -6.46 -13.77
CA TRP A 80 -6.34 -6.49 -14.10
C TRP A 80 -6.47 -5.77 -15.44
N HIS A 81 -6.81 -6.51 -16.48
CA HIS A 81 -7.19 -5.94 -17.77
C HIS A 81 -8.37 -4.99 -17.54
N SER A 82 -8.09 -3.71 -17.44
CA SER A 82 -9.07 -2.68 -17.71
C SER A 82 -8.34 -1.62 -18.51
N GLU A 83 -8.69 -1.53 -19.79
CA GLU A 83 -8.33 -0.43 -20.70
C GLU A 83 -9.07 0.86 -20.28
N VAL A 84 -9.16 1.10 -18.97
CA VAL A 84 -9.78 2.28 -18.39
C VAL A 84 -8.63 3.21 -18.03
N PRO A 85 -8.67 4.49 -18.45
CA PRO A 85 -7.60 5.43 -18.13
C PRO A 85 -7.37 5.46 -16.62
N ASN A 86 -6.08 5.47 -16.21
CA ASN A 86 -5.60 5.70 -14.84
C ASN A 86 -6.03 7.08 -14.30
N ASN A 87 -7.33 7.34 -14.23
CA ASN A 87 -7.96 8.58 -13.81
C ASN A 87 -8.76 8.38 -12.52
N GLU A 88 -8.54 7.26 -11.83
CA GLU A 88 -8.97 7.09 -10.46
C GLU A 88 -7.89 7.66 -9.54
N ASN A 89 -8.16 8.86 -9.03
CA ASN A 89 -7.36 9.49 -7.99
C ASN A 89 -7.16 8.49 -6.83
N ALA A 90 -5.92 8.31 -6.37
CA ALA A 90 -5.68 7.46 -5.22
C ALA A 90 -6.45 8.01 -4.00
N VAL A 91 -6.93 7.09 -3.17
CA VAL A 91 -7.67 7.40 -1.94
C VAL A 91 -6.79 7.02 -0.75
N ILE A 92 -6.57 7.95 0.18
CA ILE A 92 -5.89 7.69 1.45
C ILE A 92 -6.95 7.60 2.55
N LYS A 93 -6.97 6.48 3.26
CA LYS A 93 -7.77 6.31 4.48
C LYS A 93 -7.05 6.98 5.65
N ALA A 94 -7.76 7.80 6.41
CA ALA A 94 -7.20 8.51 7.56
C ALA A 94 -8.21 8.65 8.70
N THR A 95 -7.71 8.58 9.93
CA THR A 95 -8.44 8.87 11.17
C THR A 95 -7.89 10.14 11.82
N GLY A 96 -8.51 10.62 12.89
CA GLY A 96 -8.03 11.80 13.60
C GLY A 96 -8.59 13.11 13.03
N GLY A 97 -8.57 14.18 13.85
CA GLY A 97 -8.93 15.52 13.40
C GLY A 97 -8.08 16.06 12.23
N GLY A 98 -6.90 15.50 12.00
CA GLY A 98 -6.04 15.83 10.85
C GLY A 98 -6.66 15.45 9.50
N ALA A 99 -7.45 14.36 9.44
CA ALA A 99 -8.10 13.91 8.23
C ALA A 99 -9.12 14.94 7.70
N TYR A 100 -9.78 15.68 8.60
CA TYR A 100 -10.64 16.81 8.24
C TYR A 100 -9.81 18.04 7.89
N LYS A 101 -8.85 18.40 8.76
CA LYS A 101 -8.09 19.65 8.65
C LYS A 101 -7.27 19.76 7.37
N PHE A 102 -6.75 18.64 6.86
CA PHE A 102 -5.80 18.63 5.74
C PHE A 102 -6.36 17.98 4.46
N ALA A 103 -7.65 17.60 4.42
CA ALA A 103 -8.25 16.91 3.27
C ALA A 103 -8.01 17.66 1.95
N ASP A 104 -8.31 18.96 1.91
CA ASP A 104 -8.17 19.78 0.71
C ASP A 104 -6.71 19.91 0.29
N LEU A 105 -5.78 20.02 1.26
CA LEU A 105 -4.35 20.12 0.97
C LEU A 105 -3.83 18.87 0.25
N PHE A 106 -4.25 17.67 0.67
CA PHE A 106 -3.87 16.42 -0.01
C PHE A 106 -4.47 16.35 -1.42
N LYS A 107 -5.71 16.80 -1.59
CA LYS A 107 -6.39 16.86 -2.89
C LYS A 107 -5.68 17.83 -3.84
N GLU A 108 -5.35 19.03 -3.38
CA GLU A 108 -4.70 20.06 -4.19
C GLU A 108 -3.25 19.71 -4.55
N ARG A 109 -2.49 19.15 -3.60
CA ARG A 109 -1.04 18.91 -3.78
C ARG A 109 -0.72 17.58 -4.45
N LEU A 110 -1.55 16.55 -4.22
CA LEU A 110 -1.28 15.19 -4.68
C LEU A 110 -2.38 14.63 -5.58
N GLY A 111 -3.52 15.32 -5.72
CA GLY A 111 -4.69 14.79 -6.44
C GLY A 111 -5.41 13.68 -5.68
N VAL A 112 -5.12 13.47 -4.40
CA VAL A 112 -5.60 12.35 -3.59
C VAL A 112 -6.80 12.76 -2.76
N SER A 113 -7.84 11.92 -2.69
CA SER A 113 -8.93 12.13 -1.74
C SER A 113 -8.64 11.46 -0.39
N ILE A 114 -9.04 12.12 0.70
CA ILE A 114 -8.98 11.52 2.03
C ILE A 114 -10.34 10.88 2.33
N GLU A 115 -10.34 9.56 2.53
CA GLU A 115 -11.47 8.83 3.09
C GLU A 115 -11.32 8.79 4.61
N LYS A 116 -12.33 9.27 5.31
CA LYS A 116 -12.30 9.37 6.76
C LYS A 116 -12.83 8.09 7.37
N GLU A 117 -12.06 7.54 8.28
CA GLU A 117 -12.46 6.42 9.12
C GLU A 117 -12.71 6.94 10.53
N ASP A 118 -13.73 6.39 11.21
CA ASP A 118 -14.03 6.78 12.58
C ASP A 118 -12.86 6.44 13.51
N GLU A 119 -12.62 7.30 14.51
CA GLU A 119 -11.67 6.98 15.58
C GLU A 119 -12.21 5.74 16.32
N MET A 120 -11.34 4.77 16.65
CA MET A 120 -11.74 3.60 17.44
C MET A 120 -12.37 4.09 18.75
N ASN A 121 -13.67 3.90 18.88
CA ASN A 121 -14.40 4.09 20.14
C ASN A 121 -14.05 2.99 21.14
#